data_AF-A0A2D9CFY2-F1
#
_entry.id   AF-A0A2D9CFY2-F1
#
_cell.length_a   1.000
_cell.length_b   1.000
_cell.length_c   1.000
_cell.angle_alpha   90.00
_cell.angle_beta   90.00
_cell.angle_gamma   90.00
#
_symmetry.space_group_name_H-M   'P 1'
#
loop_
_entity.id
_entity.type
_entity.pdbx_description
1 polymer ?
#
loop_
_entity_poly.entity_id
_entity_poly.type
_entity_poly.pdbx_seq_one_letter_code
_entity_poly.pdbx_strand_id
1 'polypeptide(L)'
;MAQYDPNKRYTWGPDSKFELSGQDFGLILNTIRTFLGTEEAGRYQLMTRANDIIERLMEEGVKNDVVVEAEAPAEVPPISMTPVK
;
A
#
# COMPACT_ATOMS: atom_id res chain seq x y z
N MET A 1 -36.86 -0.85 -21.60
CA MET A 1 -35.51 -1.27 -21.18
C MET A 1 -35.10 -0.44 -19.98
N ALA A 2 -34.26 -0.98 -19.08
CA ALA A 2 -33.71 -0.18 -18.00
C ALA A 2 -32.72 0.86 -18.57
N GLN A 3 -32.86 2.11 -18.15
CA GLN A 3 -31.95 3.20 -18.51
C GLN A 3 -30.84 3.30 -17.46
N TYR A 4 -29.61 3.51 -17.91
CA TYR A 4 -28.50 3.82 -17.02
C TYR A 4 -28.73 5.16 -16.30
N ASP A 5 -28.44 5.21 -15.00
CA ASP A 5 -28.53 6.38 -14.13
C ASP A 5 -27.22 6.54 -13.35
N PRO A 6 -26.42 7.57 -13.64
CA PRO A 6 -25.10 7.73 -13.03
C PRO A 6 -25.16 7.97 -11.51
N ASN A 7 -26.33 8.26 -10.93
CA ASN A 7 -26.50 8.48 -9.50
C ASN A 7 -26.78 7.19 -8.72
N LYS A 8 -26.88 6.05 -9.42
CA LYS A 8 -27.12 4.75 -8.82
C LYS A 8 -25.84 3.94 -8.68
N ARG A 9 -25.80 3.10 -7.65
CA ARG A 9 -24.73 2.11 -7.47
C ARG A 9 -25.04 0.87 -8.30
N TYR A 10 -24.06 0.44 -9.07
CA TYR A 10 -24.09 -0.79 -9.83
C TYR A 10 -23.08 -1.77 -9.24
N THR A 11 -23.39 -3.06 -9.27
CA THR A 11 -22.51 -4.12 -8.81
C THR A 11 -22.52 -5.25 -9.84
N TRP A 12 -21.47 -6.05 -9.83
CA TRP A 12 -21.28 -7.20 -10.70
C TRP A 12 -20.76 -8.36 -9.85
N GLY A 13 -21.15 -9.58 -10.24
CA GLY A 13 -20.66 -10.80 -9.61
C GLY A 13 -19.27 -11.19 -10.12
N PRO A 14 -18.58 -12.14 -9.46
CA PRO A 14 -17.25 -12.58 -9.86
C PRO A 14 -17.20 -13.19 -11.28
N ASP A 15 -18.27 -13.83 -11.73
CA ASP A 15 -18.36 -14.46 -13.06
C ASP A 15 -18.96 -13.54 -14.14
N SER A 16 -19.21 -12.27 -13.81
CA SER A 16 -19.74 -11.30 -14.77
C SER A 16 -18.69 -11.00 -15.85
N LYS A 17 -19.10 -11.07 -17.12
CA LYS A 17 -18.22 -10.82 -18.26
C LYS A 17 -18.52 -9.47 -18.88
N PHE A 18 -17.46 -8.75 -19.23
CA PHE A 18 -17.51 -7.54 -20.04
C PHE A 18 -16.84 -7.82 -21.37
N GLU A 19 -17.49 -7.44 -22.46
CA GLU A 19 -16.90 -7.50 -23.80
C GLU A 19 -16.38 -6.11 -24.16
N LEU A 20 -15.11 -6.04 -24.58
CA LEU A 20 -14.47 -4.80 -24.98
C LEU A 20 -14.11 -4.89 -26.46
N SER A 21 -14.27 -3.78 -27.18
CA SER A 21 -13.70 -3.66 -28.51
C SER A 21 -12.17 -3.67 -28.42
N GLY A 22 -11.49 -4.06 -29.51
CA GLY A 22 -10.02 -4.00 -29.56
C GLY A 22 -9.46 -2.59 -29.34
N GLN A 23 -10.22 -1.57 -29.72
CA GLN A 23 -9.87 -0.17 -29.51
C GLN A 23 -9.90 0.21 -28.03
N ASP A 24 -10.98 -0.14 -27.31
CA ASP A 24 -11.12 0.18 -25.89
C ASP A 24 -10.06 -0.57 -25.06
N PHE A 25 -9.83 -1.84 -25.40
CA PHE A 25 -8.76 -2.63 -24.79
C PHE A 25 -7.38 -2.00 -25.03
N GLY A 26 -7.10 -1.58 -26.27
CA GLY A 26 -5.85 -0.92 -26.62
C GLY A 26 -5.61 0.38 -25.85
N LEU A 27 -6.66 1.19 -25.66
CA LEU A 27 -6.58 2.40 -24.84
C LEU A 27 -6.18 2.06 -23.39
N ILE A 28 -6.94 1.17 -22.74
CA ILE A 28 -6.69 0.78 -21.34
C ILE A 28 -5.26 0.22 -21.19
N LEU A 29 -4.87 -0.69 -22.09
CA LEU A 29 -3.56 -1.33 -22.07
C LEU A 29 -2.43 -0.31 -22.14
N ASN A 30 -2.52 0.64 -23.08
CA ASN A 30 -1.47 1.63 -23.30
C ASN A 30 -1.41 2.66 -22.17
N THR A 31 -2.56 3.06 -21.62
CA THR A 31 -2.60 3.93 -20.44
C THR A 31 -1.88 3.29 -19.25
N ILE A 32 -2.19 2.03 -18.94
CA ILE A 32 -1.55 1.31 -17.83
C ILE A 32 -0.04 1.17 -18.07
N ARG A 33 0.37 0.77 -19.27
CA ARG A 33 1.80 0.63 -19.63
C ARG A 33 2.56 1.94 -19.52
N THR A 34 1.93 3.04 -19.94
CA THR A 34 2.54 4.38 -19.86
C THR A 34 2.82 4.75 -18.42
N PHE A 35 1.85 4.55 -17.52
CA PHE A 35 2.03 4.82 -16.09
C PHE A 35 3.10 3.91 -15.47
N LEU A 36 3.03 2.60 -15.72
CA LEU A 36 4.00 1.64 -15.16
C LEU A 36 5.42 1.85 -15.72
N GLY A 37 5.56 2.47 -16.89
CA GLY A 37 6.84 2.86 -17.47
C GLY A 37 7.45 4.11 -16.85
N THR A 38 6.75 4.80 -15.93
CA THR A 38 7.29 6.00 -15.26
C THR A 38 8.35 5.62 -14.23
N GLU A 39 9.31 6.53 -14.02
CA GLU A 39 10.33 6.35 -12.98
C GLU A 39 9.72 6.26 -11.58
N GLU A 40 8.66 7.03 -11.32
CA GLU A 40 7.94 7.02 -10.05
C GLU A 40 7.32 5.65 -9.74
N ALA A 41 6.62 5.05 -10.71
CA ALA A 41 6.06 3.70 -10.56
C ALA A 41 7.17 2.65 -10.32
N GLY A 42 8.29 2.77 -11.04
CA GLY A 42 9.46 1.92 -10.83
C GLY A 42 10.06 2.06 -9.43
N ARG A 43 10.22 3.29 -8.93
CA ARG A 43 10.71 3.57 -7.57
C ARG A 43 9.76 2.98 -6.51
N TYR A 44 8.45 3.20 -6.66
CA TYR A 44 7.45 2.62 -5.77
C TYR A 44 7.56 1.09 -5.73
N GLN A 45 7.60 0.44 -6.89
CA GLN A 45 7.72 -1.01 -6.97
C GLN A 45 9.00 -1.55 -6.30
N LEU A 46 10.13 -0.86 -6.47
CA LEU A 46 11.39 -1.24 -5.81
C LEU A 46 11.29 -1.09 -4.30
N MET A 47 10.70 0.00 -3.81
CA MET A 47 10.51 0.22 -2.37
C MET A 47 9.59 -0.82 -1.74
N THR A 48 8.48 -1.19 -2.40
CA THR A 48 7.61 -2.28 -1.93
C THR A 48 8.39 -3.59 -1.80
N ARG A 49 9.15 -3.98 -2.84
CA ARG A 49 9.95 -5.21 -2.80
C ARG A 49 11.05 -5.16 -1.73
N ALA A 50 11.68 -4.00 -1.55
CA ALA A 50 12.68 -3.81 -0.51
C ALA A 50 12.04 -3.97 0.87
N ASN A 51 10.85 -3.41 1.08
CA ASN A 51 10.09 -3.59 2.31
C ASN A 51 9.78 -5.07 2.56
N ASP A 52 9.28 -5.80 1.56
CA ASP A 52 8.99 -7.23 1.70
C ASP A 52 10.23 -8.05 2.12
N ILE A 53 11.41 -7.70 1.60
CA ILE A 53 12.68 -8.30 1.99
C ILE A 53 13.03 -7.95 3.44
N ILE A 54 12.87 -6.67 3.83
CA ILE A 54 13.13 -6.20 5.18
C ILE A 54 12.22 -6.93 6.18
N GLU A 55 10.92 -7.00 5.92
CA GLU A 55 9.96 -7.69 6.79
C GLU A 55 10.33 -9.16 7.00
N ARG A 56 10.69 -9.86 5.92
CA ARG A 56 11.17 -11.24 6.03
C ARG A 56 12.45 -11.36 6.86
N LEU A 57 13.42 -10.46 6.66
CA LEU A 57 14.66 -10.46 7.44
C LEU A 57 14.39 -10.15 8.93
N MET A 58 13.45 -9.25 9.22
CA MET A 58 13.02 -8.95 10.59
C MET A 58 12.37 -10.18 11.23
N GLU A 59 11.45 -10.84 10.52
CA GLU A 59 10.81 -12.09 10.98
C GLU A 59 11.85 -13.19 11.28
N GLU A 60 12.79 -13.41 10.36
CA GLU A 60 13.90 -14.36 10.56
C GLU A 60 14.81 -13.95 11.71
N GLY A 61 15.09 -12.66 11.86
CA GLY A 61 15.90 -12.11 12.94
C GLY A 61 15.28 -12.34 14.31
N VAL A 62 13.96 -12.17 14.44
CA VAL A 62 13.22 -12.47 15.68
C VAL A 62 13.24 -13.96 15.99
N LYS A 63 13.00 -14.83 14.99
CA LYS A 63 13.01 -16.29 15.18
C LYS A 63 14.36 -16.84 15.64
N ASN A 64 15.45 -16.17 15.29
CA ASN A 64 16.82 -16.57 15.64
C ASN A 64 17.40 -15.74 16.81
N ASP A 65 16.58 -14.98 17.53
CA ASP A 65 16.98 -14.12 18.66
C ASP A 65 18.05 -13.06 18.31
N VAL A 66 18.20 -12.72 17.02
CA VAL A 66 19.11 -11.66 16.53
C VAL A 66 18.47 -10.28 16.66
N VAL A 67 17.15 -10.20 16.42
CA VAL A 67 16.34 -9.01 16.62
C VAL A 67 15.48 -9.24 17.85
N VAL A 68 15.65 -8.39 18.86
CA VAL A 68 14.90 -8.45 20.13
C VAL A 68 14.01 -7.23 20.26
N GLU A 69 12.86 -7.40 20.91
CA GLU A 69 11.95 -6.29 21.20
C GLU A 69 12.65 -5.28 22.12
N ALA A 70 12.60 -4.00 21.74
CA ALA A 70 13.12 -2.93 22.59
C ALA A 70 12.10 -2.61 23.69
N GLU A 71 12.57 -2.44 24.92
CA GLU A 71 11.73 -1.89 25.99
C GLU A 71 11.26 -0.48 25.60
N ALA A 72 9.99 -0.17 25.89
CA ALA A 72 9.43 1.16 25.62
C ALA A 72 10.32 2.24 26.28
N PRO A 73 10.57 3.38 25.61
CA PRO A 73 11.34 4.46 26.21
C PRO A 73 10.75 4.82 27.58
N ALA A 74 11.57 4.80 28.62
CA ALA A 74 11.13 5.19 29.96
C ALA A 74 10.45 6.55 29.89
N GLU A 75 9.19 6.64 30.34
CA GLU A 75 8.48 7.91 30.46
C GLU A 75 9.36 8.86 31.27
N VAL A 76 9.87 9.91 30.63
CA VAL A 76 10.64 10.94 31.32
C VAL A 76 9.67 11.59 32.31
N PRO A 77 9.89 11.47 33.64
CA PRO A 77 8.96 12.06 34.60
C PRO A 77 8.95 13.60 34.39
N PRO A 78 7.78 14.25 34.47
CA PRO A 78 7.69 15.68 34.27
C PRO A 78 8.61 16.40 35.27
N ILE A 79 9.41 17.33 34.75
CA ILE A 79 10.32 18.14 35.55
C ILE A 79 9.47 18.90 36.57
N SER A 80 9.57 18.53 37.85
CA SER A 80 8.95 19.28 38.94
C SER A 80 9.63 20.64 39.03
N MET A 81 9.04 21.67 38.43
CA MET A 81 9.40 23.06 38.71
C MET A 81 8.92 23.40 40.12
N THR A 82 9.75 23.15 41.12
CA THR A 82 9.51 23.68 42.47
C THR A 82 9.64 25.21 42.39
N PRO A 83 8.62 25.99 42.78
CA PRO A 83 8.75 27.44 42.82
C PRO A 83 9.75 27.81 43.91
N VAL A 84 10.80 28.54 43.54
CA VAL A 84 11.72 29.18 44.48
C VAL A 84 10.91 30.19 45.28
N LYS A 85 10.86 30.00 46.60
CA LYS A 85 10.27 30.97 47.56
C LYS A 85 11.18 32.18 47.72
#